data_AF-A0A929CDG7-F1
#
_entry.id   AF-A0A929CDG7-F1
#
_cell.length_a   1.000
_cell.length_b   1.000
_cell.length_c   1.000
_cell.angle_alpha   90.00
_cell.angle_beta   90.00
_cell.angle_gamma   90.00
#
_symmetry.space_group_name_H-M   'P 1'
#
loop_
_entity.id
_entity.type
_entity.pdbx_description
1 polymer ?
#
loop_
_entity_poly.entity_id
_entity_poly.type
_entity_poly.pdbx_seq_one_letter_code
_entity_poly.pdbx_strand_id
1 'polypeptide(L)'
;LWKFMRLRHIAFPGLRISQLAALYHKNQSVFQEIIEMETINSLYSFFDLTASEYWDTHYILDRKSKRCQKKFGRQSIQLLLINAIIPLIHLYGQEMNKPALCDRALTFMEILPPENNAIIRKWTSIGVRAENSLESQGLLQLKNTACDNKLCLECSIGHQLLKQQY
;
A
#
# COMPACT_ATOMS: atom_id res chain seq x y z
N LEU A 1 13.05 19.25 -8.69
CA LEU A 1 12.95 19.78 -7.30
C LEU A 1 11.84 19.01 -6.56
N TRP A 2 12.10 18.49 -5.36
CA TRP A 2 11.08 17.75 -4.58
C TRP A 2 10.02 18.70 -4.01
N LYS A 3 8.73 18.34 -4.12
CA LYS A 3 7.61 19.11 -3.56
C LYS A 3 7.30 18.59 -2.14
N PHE A 4 7.61 19.39 -1.11
CA PHE A 4 7.39 19.02 0.30
C PHE A 4 6.04 19.46 0.87
N MET A 5 5.32 20.35 0.17
CA MET A 5 4.05 20.88 0.64
C MET A 5 3.03 19.75 0.83
N ARG A 6 2.34 19.72 1.98
CA ARG A 6 1.33 18.71 2.38
C ARG A 6 1.86 17.32 2.73
N LEU A 7 3.18 17.09 2.70
CA LEU A 7 3.77 15.85 3.21
C LEU A 7 4.05 15.98 4.72
N ARG A 8 3.79 14.91 5.48
CA ARG A 8 4.34 14.78 6.83
C ARG A 8 5.86 14.55 6.73
N HIS A 9 6.63 15.08 7.67
CA HIS A 9 8.10 14.97 7.68
C HIS A 9 8.61 13.53 7.49
N ILE A 10 7.91 12.52 8.04
CA ILE A 10 8.31 11.11 7.93
C ILE A 10 8.08 10.50 6.54
N ALA A 11 7.31 11.17 5.69
CA ALA A 11 7.02 10.75 4.32
C ALA A 11 7.88 11.51 3.29
N PHE A 12 8.90 12.25 3.75
CA PHE A 12 9.76 13.02 2.84
C PHE A 12 10.61 12.09 1.96
N PRO A 13 10.81 12.45 0.67
CA PRO A 13 11.52 11.60 -0.28
C PRO A 13 12.92 11.18 0.17
N GLY A 14 13.71 12.11 0.72
CA GLY A 14 15.07 11.81 1.18
C GLY A 14 15.11 10.71 2.25
N LEU A 15 14.17 10.77 3.20
CA LEU A 15 14.07 9.75 4.24
C LEU A 15 13.63 8.40 3.67
N ARG A 16 12.65 8.39 2.73
CA ARG A 16 12.23 7.15 2.05
C ARG A 16 13.35 6.51 1.24
N ILE A 17 14.16 7.32 0.54
CA ILE A 17 15.33 6.84 -0.18
C ILE A 17 16.37 6.26 0.78
N SER A 18 16.63 6.90 1.92
CA SER A 18 17.56 6.35 2.91
C SER A 18 17.09 5.02 3.51
N GLN A 19 15.78 4.88 3.70
CA GLN A 19 15.16 3.65 4.19
C GLN A 19 15.28 2.52 3.16
N LEU A 20 15.07 2.84 1.88
CA LEU A 20 15.31 1.91 0.78
C LEU A 20 16.78 1.52 0.67
N ALA A 21 17.70 2.47 0.80
CA ALA A 21 19.13 2.19 0.81
C ALA A 21 19.52 1.27 1.97
N ALA A 22 18.94 1.47 3.16
CA ALA A 22 19.16 0.60 4.31
C ALA A 22 18.65 -0.84 4.06
N LEU A 23 17.52 -0.99 3.36
CA LEU A 23 16.98 -2.29 2.95
C LEU A 23 17.97 -3.05 2.05
N TYR A 24 18.46 -2.42 0.99
CA TYR A 24 19.44 -3.03 0.08
C TYR A 24 20.82 -3.23 0.70
N HIS A 25 21.18 -2.42 1.70
CA HIS A 25 22.42 -2.61 2.43
C HIS A 25 22.37 -3.87 3.32
N LYS A 26 21.23 -4.13 3.97
CA LYS A 26 21.05 -5.29 4.85
C LYS A 26 20.80 -6.58 4.08
N ASN A 27 20.11 -6.50 2.94
CA ASN A 27 19.66 -7.64 2.17
C ASN A 27 20.18 -7.56 0.74
N GLN A 28 21.00 -8.54 0.33
CA GLN A 28 21.61 -8.55 -1.00
C GLN A 28 20.60 -8.88 -2.11
N SER A 29 19.54 -9.63 -1.79
CA SER A 29 18.59 -10.18 -2.77
C SER A 29 17.15 -9.80 -2.43
N VAL A 30 16.90 -8.50 -2.21
CA VAL A 30 15.60 -7.94 -1.79
C VAL A 30 14.42 -8.52 -2.58
N PHE A 31 14.55 -8.57 -3.92
CA PHE A 31 13.48 -9.06 -4.78
C PHE A 31 13.18 -10.55 -4.54
N GLN A 32 14.22 -11.40 -4.51
CA GLN A 32 14.05 -12.83 -4.30
C GLN A 32 13.42 -13.10 -2.94
N GLU A 33 13.90 -12.43 -1.90
CA GLU A 33 13.36 -12.57 -0.53
C GLU A 33 11.88 -12.20 -0.46
N ILE A 34 11.46 -11.11 -1.12
CA ILE A 34 10.05 -10.72 -1.21
C ILE A 34 9.20 -11.80 -1.89
N ILE A 35 9.71 -12.38 -2.99
CA ILE A 35 8.99 -13.42 -3.75
C ILE A 35 8.95 -14.76 -2.99
N GLU A 36 9.91 -15.06 -2.13
CA GLU A 36 9.92 -16.31 -1.37
C GLU A 36 9.06 -16.24 -0.11
N MET A 37 8.88 -15.06 0.49
CA MET A 37 8.10 -14.91 1.72
C MET A 37 6.64 -15.37 1.58
N GLU A 38 6.26 -16.34 2.42
CA GLU A 38 4.93 -16.94 2.38
C GLU A 38 3.90 -16.26 3.29
N THR A 39 4.35 -15.47 4.26
CA THR A 39 3.45 -14.83 5.24
C THR A 39 3.54 -13.32 5.21
N ILE A 40 2.40 -12.67 5.47
CA ILE A 40 2.34 -11.22 5.58
C ILE A 40 3.17 -10.68 6.75
N ASN A 41 3.30 -11.46 7.84
CA ASN A 41 4.10 -11.09 9.01
C ASN A 41 5.60 -11.10 8.69
N SER A 42 6.05 -12.03 7.84
CA SER A 42 7.42 -12.02 7.31
C SER A 42 7.69 -10.73 6.53
N LEU A 43 6.76 -10.31 5.66
CA LEU A 43 6.87 -9.04 4.93
C LEU A 43 6.90 -7.83 5.87
N TYR A 44 6.05 -7.79 6.90
CA TYR A 44 6.10 -6.72 7.90
C TYR A 44 7.46 -6.64 8.59
N SER A 45 8.02 -7.79 8.97
CA SER A 45 9.31 -7.88 9.66
C SER A 45 10.47 -7.50 8.74
N PHE A 46 10.37 -7.85 7.45
CA PHE A 46 11.36 -7.52 6.44
C PHE A 46 11.48 -6.01 6.19
N PHE A 47 10.34 -5.30 6.19
CA PHE A 47 10.30 -3.85 6.03
C PHE A 47 10.41 -3.07 7.35
N ASP A 48 10.52 -3.75 8.51
CA ASP A 48 10.76 -3.11 9.81
C ASP A 48 12.24 -2.70 9.93
N LEU A 49 12.57 -1.59 9.28
CA LEU A 49 13.91 -1.06 9.19
C LEU A 49 13.98 0.38 9.72
N THR A 50 15.13 0.70 10.29
CA THR A 50 15.52 2.07 10.66
C THR A 50 16.36 2.69 9.56
N ALA A 51 16.16 3.98 9.30
CA ALA A 51 17.12 4.76 8.53
C ALA A 51 18.47 4.86 9.28
N SER A 52 19.54 5.30 8.60
CA SER A 52 20.84 5.50 9.24
C SER A 52 20.80 6.59 10.32
N GLU A 53 21.76 6.57 11.25
CA GLU A 53 21.83 7.50 12.39
C GLU A 53 21.79 8.98 11.97
N TYR A 54 22.30 9.33 10.79
CA TYR A 54 22.20 10.68 10.23
C TYR A 54 20.75 11.18 10.23
N TRP A 55 19.80 10.32 9.83
CA TRP A 55 18.38 10.66 9.71
C TRP A 55 17.66 10.74 11.06
N ASP A 56 18.25 10.26 12.15
CA ASP A 56 17.67 10.46 13.48
C ASP A 56 17.60 11.94 13.83
N THR A 57 18.50 12.75 13.27
CA THR A 57 18.56 14.20 13.50
C THR A 57 18.14 15.03 12.29
N HIS A 58 17.83 14.44 11.14
CA HIS A 58 17.50 15.15 9.90
C HIS A 58 16.21 14.62 9.28
N TYR A 59 15.29 15.50 8.89
CA TYR A 59 14.19 15.16 7.98
C TYR A 59 14.46 15.61 6.54
N ILE A 60 15.30 16.62 6.39
CA ILE A 60 15.82 17.16 5.14
C ILE A 60 17.33 17.16 5.30
N LEU A 61 18.05 16.87 4.21
CA LEU A 61 19.51 16.97 4.16
C LEU A 61 19.97 18.32 4.71
N ASP A 62 20.97 18.27 5.58
CA ASP A 62 21.69 19.40 6.18
C ASP A 62 20.83 20.35 7.03
N ARG A 63 19.60 19.95 7.36
CA ARG A 63 18.74 20.64 8.34
C ARG A 63 18.52 19.78 9.58
N LYS A 64 19.22 20.15 10.65
CA LYS A 64 19.07 19.51 11.96
C LYS A 64 17.68 19.73 12.54
N SER A 65 17.22 18.71 13.26
CA SER A 65 15.94 18.64 13.96
C SER A 65 16.14 17.91 15.29
N LYS A 66 15.10 17.87 16.12
CA LYS A 66 15.14 17.09 17.37
C LYS A 66 15.38 15.61 17.05
N ARG A 67 16.31 15.00 17.79
CA ARG A 67 16.65 13.58 17.62
C ARG A 67 15.42 12.70 17.83
N CYS A 68 15.13 11.84 16.87
CA CYS A 68 14.05 10.86 16.94
C CYS A 68 14.31 9.77 15.89
N GLN A 69 14.34 8.51 16.30
CA GLN A 69 14.53 7.39 15.39
C GLN A 69 13.45 7.34 14.31
N LYS A 70 13.89 7.24 13.05
CA LYS A 70 13.00 7.23 11.88
C LYS A 70 12.68 5.80 11.45
N LYS A 71 11.79 5.15 12.20
CA LYS A 71 11.27 3.82 11.86
C LYS A 71 10.13 3.89 10.86
N PHE A 72 9.94 2.82 10.09
CA PHE A 72 8.68 2.61 9.39
C PHE A 72 7.55 2.42 10.40
N GLY A 73 6.54 3.30 10.37
CA GLY A 73 5.29 3.02 11.07
C GLY A 73 4.56 1.87 10.39
N ARG A 74 3.86 1.03 11.15
CA ARG A 74 3.08 -0.11 10.63
C ARG A 74 2.16 0.27 9.46
N GLN A 75 1.50 1.44 9.55
CA GLN A 75 0.65 1.96 8.48
C GLN A 75 1.44 2.31 7.20
N SER A 76 2.68 2.80 7.32
CA SER A 76 3.52 3.06 6.14
C SER A 76 3.94 1.78 5.45
N ILE A 77 4.28 0.74 6.22
CA ILE A 77 4.60 -0.58 5.67
C ILE A 77 3.37 -1.14 4.97
N GLN A 78 2.21 -1.12 5.63
CA GLN A 78 0.95 -1.57 5.02
C GLN A 78 0.67 -0.87 3.68
N LEU A 79 0.81 0.46 3.62
CA LEU A 79 0.62 1.20 2.36
C LEU A 79 1.61 0.78 1.27
N LEU A 80 2.88 0.54 1.63
CA LEU A 80 3.89 0.02 0.71
C LEU A 80 3.52 -1.39 0.21
N LEU A 81 3.05 -2.25 1.11
CA LEU A 81 2.63 -3.62 0.77
C LEU A 81 1.47 -3.60 -0.23
N ILE A 82 0.41 -2.84 0.07
CA ILE A 82 -0.80 -2.76 -0.76
C ILE A 82 -0.48 -2.14 -2.13
N ASN A 83 0.27 -1.03 -2.17
CA ASN A 83 0.42 -0.24 -3.40
C ASN A 83 1.61 -0.66 -4.27
N ALA A 84 2.56 -1.43 -3.76
CA ALA A 84 3.78 -1.75 -4.51
C ALA A 84 4.15 -3.24 -4.43
N ILE A 85 4.28 -3.79 -3.23
CA ILE A 85 4.85 -5.13 -3.07
C ILE A 85 3.89 -6.24 -3.51
N ILE A 86 2.63 -6.18 -3.08
CA ILE A 86 1.63 -7.19 -3.46
C ILE A 86 1.33 -7.14 -4.97
N PRO A 87 1.12 -5.97 -5.60
CA PRO A 87 1.01 -5.88 -7.06
C PRO A 87 2.22 -6.45 -7.79
N LEU A 88 3.44 -6.22 -7.28
CA LEU A 88 4.66 -6.78 -7.85
C LEU A 88 4.71 -8.31 -7.75
N ILE A 89 4.33 -8.89 -6.61
CA ILE A 89 4.24 -10.35 -6.44
C ILE A 89 3.24 -10.94 -7.44
N HIS A 90 2.06 -10.31 -7.56
CA HIS A 90 1.02 -10.76 -8.48
C HIS A 90 1.50 -10.69 -9.94
N LEU A 91 2.06 -9.55 -10.36
CA LEU A 91 2.60 -9.37 -11.71
C LEU A 91 3.68 -10.41 -12.03
N TYR A 92 4.62 -10.62 -11.12
CA TYR A 92 5.66 -11.63 -11.30
C TYR A 92 5.07 -13.05 -11.41
N GLY A 93 4.03 -13.36 -10.64
CA GLY A 93 3.28 -14.60 -10.75
C GLY A 93 2.66 -14.79 -12.13
N GLN A 94 2.07 -13.74 -12.70
CA GLN A 94 1.49 -13.76 -14.04
C GLN A 94 2.56 -13.97 -15.12
N GLU A 95 3.61 -13.15 -15.13
CA GLU A 95 4.67 -13.22 -16.14
C GLU A 95 5.42 -14.55 -16.14
N MET A 96 5.56 -15.17 -14.95
CA MET A 96 6.27 -16.45 -14.80
C MET A 96 5.34 -17.67 -14.84
N ASN A 97 4.04 -17.50 -15.11
CA ASN A 97 3.02 -18.56 -15.09
C ASN A 97 3.01 -19.36 -13.77
N LYS A 98 3.13 -18.66 -12.64
CA LYS A 98 3.12 -19.22 -11.28
C LYS A 98 1.82 -18.82 -10.56
N PRO A 99 0.70 -19.55 -10.77
CA PRO A 99 -0.60 -19.19 -10.20
C PRO A 99 -0.58 -19.10 -8.66
N ALA A 100 0.22 -19.93 -8.00
CA ALA A 100 0.40 -19.88 -6.54
C ALA A 100 0.87 -18.51 -6.02
N LEU A 101 1.66 -17.76 -6.79
CA LEU A 101 2.07 -16.40 -6.41
C LEU A 101 0.94 -15.40 -6.58
N CYS A 102 0.11 -15.55 -7.62
CA CYS A 102 -1.07 -14.73 -7.84
C CYS A 102 -2.08 -14.92 -6.70
N ASP A 103 -2.37 -16.17 -6.35
CA ASP A 103 -3.29 -16.52 -5.27
C ASP A 103 -2.78 -16.01 -3.92
N ARG A 104 -1.49 -16.20 -3.64
CA ARG A 104 -0.88 -15.69 -2.40
C ARG A 104 -0.95 -14.16 -2.31
N ALA A 105 -0.78 -13.45 -3.43
CA ALA A 105 -0.94 -12.00 -3.47
C ALA A 105 -2.38 -11.58 -3.12
N LEU A 106 -3.39 -12.31 -3.62
CA LEU A 106 -4.80 -12.08 -3.25
C LEU A 106 -5.04 -12.40 -1.77
N THR A 107 -4.55 -13.53 -1.27
CA THR A 107 -4.63 -13.89 0.16
C THR A 107 -4.00 -12.83 1.06
N PHE A 108 -2.87 -12.24 0.65
CA PHE A 108 -2.29 -11.13 1.40
C PHE A 108 -3.22 -9.91 1.47
N MET A 109 -3.94 -9.59 0.41
CA MET A 109 -4.91 -8.49 0.43
C MET A 109 -6.16 -8.80 1.28
N GLU A 110 -6.58 -10.07 1.37
CA GLU A 110 -7.68 -10.50 2.25
C GLU A 110 -7.30 -10.43 3.73
N ILE A 111 -6.03 -10.70 4.08
CA ILE A 111 -5.54 -10.63 5.46
C ILE A 111 -5.30 -9.18 5.91
N LEU A 112 -4.87 -8.31 5.00
CA LEU A 112 -4.56 -6.93 5.34
C LEU A 112 -5.82 -6.12 5.66
N PRO A 113 -5.78 -5.22 6.67
CA PRO A 113 -6.92 -4.38 6.97
C PRO A 113 -7.21 -3.39 5.83
N PRO A 114 -8.45 -2.91 5.71
CA PRO A 114 -8.86 -2.00 4.65
C PRO A 114 -8.08 -0.68 4.71
N GLU A 115 -7.89 -0.06 3.56
CA GLU A 115 -7.23 1.23 3.50
C GLU A 115 -8.06 2.34 4.15
N ASN A 116 -7.38 3.19 4.93
CA ASN A 116 -8.02 4.34 5.58
C ASN A 116 -7.79 5.62 4.78
N ASN A 117 -8.59 5.81 3.73
CA ASN A 117 -8.59 7.03 2.91
C ASN A 117 -9.98 7.68 2.85
N ALA A 118 -10.04 8.89 2.28
CA ALA A 118 -11.27 9.67 2.26
C ALA A 118 -12.40 9.01 1.45
N ILE A 119 -12.07 8.21 0.43
CA ILE A 119 -13.05 7.52 -0.41
C ILE A 119 -13.66 6.36 0.37
N ILE A 120 -12.85 5.53 1.01
CA ILE A 120 -13.33 4.40 1.83
C ILE A 120 -14.18 4.87 3.02
N ARG A 121 -13.81 5.99 3.65
CA ARG A 121 -14.66 6.59 4.70
C ARG A 121 -16.02 7.05 4.19
N LYS A 122 -16.12 7.54 2.95
CA LYS A 122 -17.40 7.88 2.33
C LYS A 122 -18.25 6.63 2.05
N TRP A 123 -17.65 5.57 1.51
CA TRP A 123 -18.34 4.28 1.35
C TRP A 123 -18.90 3.78 2.69
N THR A 124 -18.09 3.84 3.75
CA THR A 124 -18.50 3.44 5.11
C THR A 124 -19.68 4.29 5.61
N SER A 125 -19.70 5.60 5.32
CA SER A 125 -20.77 6.50 5.74
C SER A 125 -22.12 6.22 5.09
N ILE A 126 -22.13 5.54 3.93
CA ILE A 126 -23.36 5.12 3.22
C ILE A 126 -23.68 3.64 3.45
N GLY A 127 -23.05 3.00 4.44
CA GLY A 127 -23.34 1.63 4.85
C GLY A 127 -22.50 0.54 4.16
N VAL A 128 -21.62 0.89 3.21
CA VAL A 128 -20.74 -0.07 2.53
C VAL A 128 -19.38 -0.12 3.24
N ARG A 129 -19.13 -1.20 3.98
CA ARG A 129 -17.89 -1.39 4.75
C ARG A 129 -17.01 -2.41 4.04
N ALA A 130 -15.74 -2.06 3.84
CA ALA A 130 -14.72 -3.01 3.41
C ALA A 130 -14.14 -3.71 4.65
N GLU A 131 -14.03 -5.04 4.60
CA GLU A 131 -13.48 -5.85 5.69
C GLU A 131 -11.96 -5.98 5.59
N ASN A 132 -11.41 -5.86 4.38
CA ASN A 132 -10.00 -6.09 4.09
C ASN A 132 -9.48 -5.17 2.96
N SER A 133 -8.19 -5.27 2.68
CA SER A 133 -7.54 -4.47 1.64
C SER A 133 -8.07 -4.78 0.25
N LEU A 134 -8.37 -6.05 -0.05
CA LEU A 134 -8.89 -6.49 -1.35
C LEU A 134 -10.20 -5.75 -1.68
N GLU A 135 -11.15 -5.74 -0.75
CA GLU A 135 -12.42 -5.04 -0.90
C GLU A 135 -12.23 -3.52 -0.99
N SER A 136 -11.36 -2.95 -0.15
CA SER A 136 -11.11 -1.50 -0.22
C SER A 136 -10.51 -1.07 -1.56
N GLN A 137 -9.61 -1.88 -2.13
CA GLN A 137 -9.06 -1.67 -3.48
C GLN A 137 -10.15 -1.83 -4.56
N GLY A 138 -11.04 -2.82 -4.41
CA GLY A 138 -12.20 -2.98 -5.29
C GLY A 138 -13.13 -1.76 -5.27
N LEU A 139 -13.43 -1.21 -4.09
CA LEU A 139 -14.26 -0.01 -3.93
C LEU A 139 -13.59 1.24 -4.49
N LEU A 140 -12.27 1.37 -4.36
CA LEU A 140 -11.50 2.45 -4.99
C LEU A 140 -11.58 2.35 -6.51
N GLN A 141 -11.35 1.16 -7.06
CA GLN A 141 -11.42 0.92 -8.50
C GLN A 141 -12.82 1.24 -9.03
N LEU A 142 -13.87 0.67 -8.40
CA LEU A 142 -15.27 0.94 -8.75
C LEU A 142 -15.58 2.44 -8.75
N LYS A 143 -15.12 3.15 -7.71
CA LYS A 143 -15.36 4.59 -7.58
C LYS A 143 -14.74 5.35 -8.75
N ASN A 144 -13.47 5.07 -9.06
CA ASN A 144 -12.68 5.80 -10.03
C ASN A 144 -13.05 5.46 -11.49
N THR A 145 -13.36 4.19 -11.79
CA THR A 145 -13.60 3.75 -13.17
C THR A 145 -15.07 3.78 -13.57
N ALA A 146 -16.00 3.57 -12.63
CA ALA A 146 -17.43 3.53 -12.93
C ALA A 146 -18.19 4.71 -12.30
N CYS A 147 -18.17 4.86 -10.97
CA CYS A 147 -19.05 5.82 -10.29
C CYS A 147 -18.77 7.27 -10.66
N ASP A 148 -17.50 7.70 -10.74
CA ASP A 148 -17.15 9.06 -11.17
C ASP A 148 -17.52 9.32 -12.64
N ASN A 149 -17.51 8.27 -13.46
CA ASN A 149 -17.88 8.33 -14.87
C ASN A 149 -19.38 8.10 -15.13
N LYS A 150 -20.17 7.87 -14.07
CA LYS A 150 -21.62 7.60 -14.14
C LYS A 150 -22.01 6.39 -15.01
N LEU A 151 -21.15 5.39 -15.09
CA LEU A 151 -21.37 4.16 -15.89
C LEU A 151 -22.31 3.16 -15.19
N CYS A 152 -23.41 3.63 -14.59
CA CYS A 152 -24.30 2.81 -13.77
C CYS A 152 -24.98 1.68 -14.56
N LEU A 153 -25.21 1.85 -15.86
CA LEU A 153 -25.81 0.83 -16.73
C LEU A 153 -24.82 -0.29 -17.11
N GLU A 154 -23.51 -0.02 -17.03
CA GLU A 154 -22.44 -0.99 -17.34
C GLU A 154 -21.89 -1.66 -16.08
N CYS A 155 -22.12 -1.05 -14.92
CA CYS A 155 -21.76 -1.58 -13.62
C CYS A 155 -22.85 -2.55 -13.10
N SER A 156 -22.48 -3.77 -12.74
CA SER A 156 -23.41 -4.78 -12.18
C SER A 156 -24.16 -4.26 -10.94
N ILE A 157 -23.47 -3.55 -10.04
CA ILE A 157 -24.06 -2.94 -8.85
C ILE A 157 -25.04 -1.83 -9.25
N GLY A 158 -24.64 -0.95 -10.18
CA GLY A 158 -25.50 0.13 -10.66
C GLY A 158 -26.78 -0.39 -11.33
N HIS A 159 -26.65 -1.41 -12.17
CA HIS A 159 -27.77 -2.07 -12.84
C HIS A 159 -28.75 -2.68 -11.83
N GLN A 160 -28.22 -3.34 -10.79
CA GLN A 160 -29.04 -3.94 -9.74
C GLN A 160 -29.80 -2.87 -8.92
N LEU A 161 -29.14 -1.75 -8.59
CA LEU A 161 -29.77 -0.64 -7.85
C LEU A 161 -30.89 0.03 -8.66
N LEU A 162 -30.68 0.23 -9.97
CA LEU A 162 -31.69 0.81 -10.84
C LEU A 162 -32.90 -0.12 -11.02
N LYS A 163 -32.68 -1.42 -11.15
CA LYS A 163 -33.76 -2.41 -11.21
C LYS A 163 -34.65 -2.45 -9.96
N GLN A 164 -34.12 -2.12 -8.78
CA GLN A 164 -34.92 -2.10 -7.54
C GLN A 164 -35.80 -0.85 -7.40
N GLN A 165 -35.58 0.17 -8.23
CA GLN A 165 -36.36 1.42 -8.21
C GLN A 165 -37.57 1.41 -9.16
N TYR A 166 -37.72 0.36 -9.98
CA TYR A 166 -38.83 0.14 -10.89
C TYR A 166 -39.50 -1.20 -10.59
#